data_AF-A0A399ZII1-F1
#
_entry.id   AF-A0A399ZII1-F1
#
_cell.length_a   1.000
_cell.length_b   1.000
_cell.length_c   1.000
_cell.angle_alpha   90.00
_cell.angle_beta   90.00
_cell.angle_gamma   90.00
#
_symmetry.space_group_name_H-M   'P 1'
#
loop_
_entity.id
_entity.type
_entity.pdbx_description
1 polymer ?
#
loop_
_entity_poly.entity_id
_entity_poly.type
_entity_poly.pdbx_seq_one_letter_code
_entity_poly.pdbx_strand_id
1 'polypeptide(L)'
;MPEEKFRTEEFRVDGEELLRKVKNLINEGNIRRVIIKDKDGKVVFEIPLTFGVVGALIAPQLAAIGAIAALLSEATVIVEKKE
;
A
#
# COMPACT_ATOMS: atom_id res chain seq x y z
N MET A 1 23.09 -14.11 11.21
CA MET A 1 21.91 -13.22 11.09
C MET A 1 21.03 -13.86 10.03
N PRO A 2 19.78 -14.26 10.32
CA PRO A 2 18.91 -14.74 9.25
C PRO A 2 18.59 -13.55 8.31
N GLU A 3 18.83 -13.71 7.02
CA GLU A 3 18.30 -12.79 6.00
C GLU A 3 16.79 -12.89 6.06
N GLU A 4 16.11 -11.83 6.52
CA GLU A 4 14.65 -11.72 6.34
C GLU A 4 14.38 -11.76 4.84
N LYS A 5 13.66 -12.80 4.38
CA LYS A 5 13.24 -12.90 3.00
C LYS A 5 11.95 -12.12 2.81
N PHE A 6 11.85 -11.45 1.68
CA PHE A 6 10.68 -10.64 1.34
C PHE A 6 10.13 -11.08 0.00
N ARG A 7 8.80 -11.19 -0.10
CA ARG A 7 8.09 -11.45 -1.35
C ARG A 7 7.35 -10.22 -1.81
N THR A 8 7.45 -9.93 -3.10
CA THR A 8 6.66 -8.86 -3.75
C THR A 8 5.36 -9.44 -4.28
N GLU A 9 4.25 -8.77 -3.98
CA GLU A 9 2.94 -9.09 -4.53
C GLU A 9 2.35 -7.86 -5.20
N GLU A 10 1.67 -8.06 -6.33
CA GLU A 10 1.00 -6.99 -7.08
C GLU A 10 -0.50 -7.30 -7.19
N PHE A 11 -1.32 -6.27 -6.98
CA PHE A 11 -2.77 -6.35 -7.06
C PHE A 11 -3.28 -5.20 -7.93
N ARG A 12 -4.00 -5.51 -9.01
CA ARG A 12 -4.79 -4.50 -9.73
C ARG A 12 -6.16 -4.39 -9.08
N VAL A 13 -6.59 -3.17 -8.84
CA VAL A 13 -7.85 -2.86 -8.18
C VAL A 13 -8.47 -1.62 -8.81
N ASP A 14 -9.80 -1.53 -8.76
CA ASP A 14 -10.49 -0.30 -9.10
C ASP A 14 -10.15 0.80 -8.08
N GLY A 15 -10.22 2.07 -8.50
CA GLY A 15 -9.91 3.20 -7.63
C GLY A 15 -10.71 3.19 -6.33
N GLU A 16 -12.00 2.82 -6.40
CA GLU A 16 -12.90 2.73 -5.25
C GLU A 16 -12.48 1.63 -4.24
N GLU A 17 -11.84 0.57 -4.72
CA GLU A 17 -11.38 -0.56 -3.89
C GLU A 17 -9.99 -0.34 -3.30
N LEU A 18 -9.22 0.61 -3.84
CA LEU A 18 -7.83 0.89 -3.47
C LEU A 18 -7.65 1.07 -1.96
N LEU A 19 -8.43 1.98 -1.35
CA LEU A 19 -8.33 2.26 0.08
C LEU A 19 -8.65 1.03 0.94
N ARG A 20 -9.66 0.25 0.53
CA ARG A 20 -10.05 -0.98 1.23
C ARG A 20 -8.94 -2.03 1.13
N LYS A 21 -8.37 -2.22 -0.05
CA LYS A 21 -7.28 -3.17 -0.26
C LYS A 21 -6.05 -2.80 0.58
N VAL A 22 -5.65 -1.53 0.60
CA VAL A 22 -4.52 -1.07 1.44
C VAL A 22 -4.80 -1.28 2.93
N LYS A 23 -6.01 -0.96 3.42
CA LYS A 23 -6.37 -1.22 4.83
C LYS A 23 -6.27 -2.70 5.20
N ASN A 24 -6.76 -3.59 4.34
CA ASN A 24 -6.66 -5.03 4.57
C ASN A 24 -5.21 -5.49 4.64
N LEU A 25 -4.40 -5.04 3.68
CA LEU A 25 -2.97 -5.31 3.60
C LEU A 25 -2.21 -4.83 4.86
N ILE A 26 -2.53 -3.64 5.37
CA ILE A 26 -1.95 -3.13 6.62
C ILE A 26 -2.37 -4.01 7.82
N ASN A 27 -3.63 -4.44 7.86
CA ASN A 27 -4.14 -5.31 8.92
C ASN A 27 -3.54 -6.73 8.90
N GLU A 28 -3.00 -7.21 7.76
CA GLU A 28 -2.26 -8.47 7.70
C GLU A 28 -0.96 -8.42 8.54
N GLY A 29 -0.41 -7.22 8.80
CA GLY A 29 0.71 -7.00 9.73
C GLY A 29 2.07 -7.53 9.26
N ASN A 30 2.14 -8.19 8.11
CA ASN A 30 3.37 -8.74 7.52
C ASN A 30 3.95 -7.88 6.39
N ILE A 31 3.36 -6.73 6.10
CA ILE A 31 3.78 -5.83 5.03
C ILE A 31 4.68 -4.74 5.57
N ARG A 32 5.81 -4.50 4.89
CA ARG A 32 6.76 -3.43 5.24
C ARG A 32 6.71 -2.23 4.31
N ARG A 33 6.13 -2.37 3.13
CA ARG A 33 6.10 -1.32 2.10
C ARG A 33 4.89 -1.49 1.19
N VAL A 34 4.24 -0.38 0.87
CA VAL A 34 3.15 -0.29 -0.09
C VAL A 34 3.50 0.75 -1.14
N ILE A 35 3.36 0.38 -2.40
CA ILE A 35 3.55 1.25 -3.57
C ILE A 35 2.25 1.24 -4.35
N ILE A 36 1.76 2.42 -4.73
CA ILE A 36 0.56 2.59 -5.55
C ILE A 36 1.01 3.18 -6.88
N LYS A 37 0.62 2.51 -7.96
CA LYS A 37 0.78 2.99 -9.33
C LYS A 37 -0.57 3.32 -9.95
N ASP A 38 -0.59 4.33 -10.81
CA ASP A 38 -1.74 4.59 -11.68
C ASP A 38 -1.81 3.57 -12.84
N LYS A 39 -2.84 3.70 -13.68
CA LYS A 39 -3.05 2.87 -14.88
C LYS A 39 -1.89 2.92 -15.90
N ASP A 40 -1.10 4.00 -15.90
CA ASP A 40 0.05 4.17 -16.79
C ASP A 40 1.31 3.54 -16.17
N GLY A 41 1.20 2.94 -14.99
CA GLY A 41 2.31 2.32 -14.26
C GLY A 41 3.19 3.33 -13.50
N LYS A 42 2.79 4.60 -13.42
CA LYS A 42 3.56 5.63 -12.70
C LYS A 42 3.29 5.51 -11.21
N VAL A 43 4.35 5.56 -10.41
CA VAL A 43 4.22 5.57 -8.94
C VAL A 43 3.64 6.90 -8.51
N VAL A 44 2.45 6.85 -7.92
CA VAL A 44 1.73 8.04 -7.42
C VAL A 44 1.81 8.16 -5.90
N PHE A 45 2.09 7.05 -5.21
CA PHE A 45 2.21 7.03 -3.77
C PHE A 45 3.09 5.88 -3.31
N GLU A 46 3.91 6.10 -2.29
CA GLU A 46 4.72 5.07 -1.67
C GLU A 46 4.85 5.33 -0.17
N ILE A 47 4.62 4.29 0.64
CA ILE A 47 4.79 4.37 2.08
C ILE A 47 5.52 3.15 2.65
N PRO A 48 6.52 3.36 3.53
CA PRO A 48 7.02 2.31 4.39
C PRO A 48 6.02 2.06 5.52
N LEU A 49 5.69 0.80 5.77
CA LEU A 49 4.86 0.34 6.88
C LEU A 49 5.76 -0.18 8.01
N THR A 50 6.38 0.74 8.75
CA THR A 50 7.15 0.42 9.96
C THR A 50 6.29 0.62 11.21
N PHE A 51 6.71 0.03 12.33
CA PHE A 51 5.99 0.14 13.62
C PHE A 51 5.66 1.58 14.03
N GLY A 52 6.50 2.56 13.67
CA GLY A 52 6.24 3.99 13.95
C GLY A 52 5.17 4.62 13.04
N VAL A 53 5.04 4.15 11.80
CA VAL A 53 4.07 4.68 10.82
C VAL A 53 2.65 4.24 11.15
N VAL A 54 2.47 3.00 11.62
CA VAL A 54 1.15 2.44 11.96
C VAL A 54 0.52 3.13 13.18
N GLY A 55 1.32 3.67 14.11
CA GLY A 55 0.81 4.35 15.30
C GLY A 55 0.52 5.84 15.10
N ALA A 56 1.53 6.62 14.68
CA ALA A 56 1.45 8.09 14.70
C ALA A 56 0.91 8.70 13.39
N LEU A 57 1.07 7.99 12.27
CA LEU A 57 0.82 8.55 10.94
C LEU A 57 -0.11 7.67 10.09
N ILE A 58 -0.84 6.72 10.65
CA ILE A 58 -1.70 5.87 9.80
C ILE A 58 -2.85 6.66 9.17
N ALA A 59 -3.45 7.60 9.91
CA ALA A 59 -4.63 8.32 9.45
C ALA A 59 -4.34 9.30 8.28
N PRO A 60 -3.29 10.14 8.31
CA PRO A 60 -2.97 11.01 7.17
C PRO A 60 -2.64 10.22 5.90
N GLN A 61 -1.96 9.08 6.02
CA GLN A 61 -1.62 8.21 4.89
C GLN A 61 -2.87 7.60 4.28
N LEU A 62 -3.78 7.06 5.10
CA LEU A 62 -5.06 6.54 4.62
C LEU A 62 -5.92 7.63 3.98
N ALA A 63 -5.89 8.86 4.49
CA ALA A 63 -6.59 9.99 3.89
C ALA A 63 -6.00 10.34 2.51
N ALA A 64 -4.67 10.41 2.38
CA ALA A 64 -4.00 10.65 1.11
C ALA A 64 -4.34 9.57 0.07
N ILE A 65 -4.33 8.29 0.49
CA ILE A 65 -4.73 7.18 -0.37
C ILE A 65 -6.20 7.30 -0.78
N GLY A 66 -7.09 7.70 0.13
CA GLY A 66 -8.49 7.96 -0.19
C GLY A 66 -8.69 9.09 -1.20
N ALA A 67 -7.90 10.17 -1.10
CA ALA A 67 -7.92 11.26 -2.07
C ALA A 67 -7.42 10.81 -3.45
N ILE A 68 -6.33 10.04 -3.50
CA ILE A 68 -5.80 9.47 -4.75
C ILE A 68 -6.80 8.48 -5.37
N ALA A 69 -7.40 7.61 -4.55
CA ALA A 69 -8.43 6.65 -4.95
C ALA A 69 -9.62 7.34 -5.65
N ALA A 70 -10.04 8.51 -5.16
CA ALA A 70 -11.13 9.28 -5.78
C ALA A 70 -10.78 9.86 -7.16
N LEU A 71 -9.49 9.95 -7.51
CA LEU A 71 -9.01 10.52 -8.77
C LEU A 71 -8.63 9.44 -9.80
N LEU A 72 -8.39 8.21 -9.36
CA LEU A 72 -7.98 7.10 -10.22
C LEU A 72 -9.19 6.22 -10.58
N SER A 73 -9.27 5.80 -11.84
CA SER A 73 -10.23 4.75 -12.25
C SER A 73 -9.74 3.36 -11.85
N GLU A 74 -8.43 3.13 -11.96
CA GLU A 74 -7.74 1.87 -11.68
C GLU A 74 -6.38 2.19 -11.05
N ALA A 75 -5.93 1.32 -10.15
CA ALA A 75 -4.61 1.39 -9.54
C ALA A 75 -3.96 0.01 -9.41
N THR A 76 -2.63 -0.02 -9.43
CA THR A 76 -1.86 -1.22 -9.06
C THR A 76 -1.22 -1.01 -7.69
N VAL A 77 -1.55 -1.88 -6.74
CA VAL A 77 -0.97 -1.92 -5.39
C VAL A 77 0.12 -2.97 -5.37
N ILE A 78 1.35 -2.55 -5.12
CA ILE A 78 2.51 -3.42 -4.96
C ILE A 78 2.91 -3.42 -3.49
N VAL A 79 3.13 -4.60 -2.93
CA VAL A 79 3.53 -4.75 -1.53
C VAL A 79 4.74 -5.64 -1.38
N GLU A 80 5.57 -5.32 -0.40
CA GLU A 80 6.66 -6.19 0.04
C GLU A 80 6.26 -6.81 1.38
N LYS A 81 6.06 -8.14 1.36
CA LYS A 81 5.69 -8.96 2.52
C LYS A 81 6.90 -9.67 3.08
N LYS A 82 6.97 -9.76 4.41
CA LYS A 82 7.87 -10.69 5.11
C LYS A 82 7.41 -12.13 4.87
N GLU A 83 8.35 -13.02 4.53
CA GLU A 83 8.11 -14.47 4.57
C GLU A 83 8.03 -15.00 6.00
#